data_AF-A0A7S2ICY6-F1
#
_entry.id   AF-A0A7S2ICY6-F1
#
_cell.length_a   1.000
_cell.length_b   1.000
_cell.length_c   1.000
_cell.angle_alpha   90.00
_cell.angle_beta   90.00
_cell.angle_gamma   90.00
#
_symmetry.space_group_name_H-M   'P 1'
#
loop_
_entity.id
_entity.type
_entity.pdbx_description
1 polymer ?
#
loop_
_entity_poly.entity_id
_entity_poly.type
_entity_poly.pdbx_seq_one_letter_code
_entity_poly.pdbx_strand_id
1 'polypeptide(L)'
;MADAKYAEHMEYLKQRLAESKKVQATRGKDAYVAAQTERLAKGPATWRQLKGVPLMIHEIKHVGNKPFMWGFATVAVTAVYAQMKFTDEMKANSDYWKTFHAEK
;
A
#
# COMPACT_ATOMS: atom_id res chain seq x y z
N MET A 1 -45.75 6.57 -17.59
CA MET A 1 -45.13 7.48 -16.59
C MET A 1 -43.69 7.10 -16.22
N ALA A 2 -43.29 5.82 -16.27
CA ALA A 2 -41.91 5.40 -16.02
C ALA A 2 -40.90 5.86 -17.11
N ASP A 3 -41.32 5.86 -18.37
CA ASP A 3 -40.43 6.21 -19.50
C ASP A 3 -40.03 7.69 -19.53
N ALA A 4 -40.91 8.59 -19.10
CA ALA A 4 -40.63 10.02 -19.05
C ALA A 4 -39.58 10.36 -17.97
N LYS A 5 -39.70 9.76 -16.77
CA LYS A 5 -38.68 9.89 -15.71
C LYS A 5 -37.34 9.28 -16.11
N TYR A 6 -37.37 8.16 -16.82
CA TYR A 6 -36.15 7.52 -17.32
C TYR A 6 -35.42 8.40 -18.36
N ALA A 7 -36.16 9.00 -19.28
CA ALA A 7 -35.61 9.92 -20.27
C ALA A 7 -34.96 11.15 -19.61
N GLU A 8 -35.65 11.75 -18.63
CA GLU A 8 -35.16 12.91 -17.87
C GLU A 8 -33.89 12.57 -17.07
N HIS A 9 -33.83 11.40 -16.43
CA HIS A 9 -32.62 10.91 -15.76
C HIS A 9 -31.46 10.66 -16.74
N MET A 10 -31.72 10.09 -17.92
CA MET A 10 -30.68 9.89 -18.92
C MET A 10 -30.15 11.20 -19.48
N GLU A 11 -31.01 12.19 -19.63
CA GLU A 11 -30.62 13.51 -20.12
C GLU A 11 -29.76 14.26 -19.09
N TYR A 12 -30.12 14.17 -17.81
CA TYR A 12 -29.29 14.64 -16.71
C TYR A 12 -27.90 13.98 -16.70
N LEU A 13 -27.84 12.64 -16.84
CA LEU A 13 -26.57 11.92 -16.86
C LEU A 13 -25.72 12.28 -18.08
N LYS A 14 -26.33 12.48 -19.26
CA LYS A 14 -25.63 12.94 -20.46
C LYS A 14 -25.04 14.34 -20.27
N GLN A 15 -25.78 15.26 -19.65
CA GLN A 15 -25.26 16.59 -19.32
C GLN A 15 -24.08 16.50 -18.35
N ARG A 16 -24.20 15.71 -17.27
CA ARG A 16 -23.10 15.49 -16.32
C ARG A 16 -21.87 14.87 -16.97
N LEU A 17 -22.06 13.93 -17.89
CA LEU A 17 -20.97 13.33 -18.65
C LEU A 17 -20.27 14.36 -19.55
N ALA A 18 -21.03 15.24 -20.20
CA ALA A 18 -20.50 16.31 -21.03
C ALA A 18 -19.75 17.37 -20.21
N GLU A 19 -20.27 17.75 -19.05
CA GLU A 19 -19.57 18.62 -18.09
C GLU A 19 -18.28 17.98 -17.59
N SER A 20 -18.34 16.70 -17.20
CA SER A 20 -17.17 15.94 -16.75
C SER A 20 -16.09 15.87 -17.83
N LYS A 21 -16.47 15.62 -19.09
CA LYS A 21 -15.55 15.63 -20.24
C LYS A 21 -14.95 17.02 -20.49
N LYS A 22 -15.72 18.11 -20.35
CA LYS A 22 -15.19 19.48 -20.44
C LYS A 22 -14.17 19.77 -19.34
N VAL A 23 -14.47 19.38 -18.10
CA VAL A 23 -13.55 19.53 -16.96
C VAL A 23 -12.31 18.64 -17.11
N GLN A 24 -12.46 17.46 -17.71
CA GLN A 24 -11.34 16.57 -18.00
C GLN A 24 -10.45 17.11 -19.12
N ALA A 25 -11.06 17.73 -20.14
CA ALA A 25 -10.33 18.40 -21.22
C ALA A 25 -9.54 19.63 -20.74
N THR A 26 -10.05 20.37 -19.73
CA THR A 26 -9.31 21.49 -19.12
C THR A 26 -8.20 21.04 -18.18
N ARG A 27 -8.32 19.85 -17.56
CA ARG A 27 -7.29 19.22 -16.74
C ARG A 27 -6.31 18.39 -17.57
N GLY A 28 -5.73 18.98 -18.62
CA GLY A 28 -4.83 18.32 -19.56
C GLY A 28 -3.79 17.38 -18.92
N LYS A 29 -3.21 16.48 -19.71
CA LYS A 29 -2.26 15.45 -19.25
C LYS A 29 -1.24 15.97 -18.24
N ASP A 30 -0.76 17.19 -18.42
CA ASP A 30 0.21 17.84 -17.54
C ASP A 30 -0.36 18.23 -16.17
N ALA A 31 -1.62 18.69 -16.09
CA ALA A 31 -2.30 18.96 -14.83
C ALA A 31 -2.62 17.66 -14.07
N TYR A 32 -2.98 16.60 -14.80
CA TYR A 32 -3.12 15.26 -14.22
C TYR A 32 -1.79 14.75 -13.67
N VAL A 33 -0.71 14.84 -14.46
CA VAL A 33 0.64 14.45 -14.03
C VAL A 33 1.08 15.30 -12.83
N ALA A 34 0.87 16.61 -12.85
CA ALA A 34 1.21 17.49 -11.73
C ALA A 34 0.45 17.11 -10.45
N ALA A 35 -0.87 16.89 -10.53
CA ALA A 35 -1.67 16.45 -9.38
C ALA A 35 -1.24 15.07 -8.86
N GLN A 36 -0.89 14.15 -9.75
CA GLN A 36 -0.44 12.81 -9.36
C GLN A 36 0.96 12.85 -8.74
N THR A 37 1.86 13.66 -9.29
CA THR A 37 3.21 13.90 -8.76
C THR A 37 3.12 14.56 -7.39
N GLU A 38 2.25 15.56 -7.22
CA GLU A 38 2.01 16.22 -5.94
C GLU A 38 1.42 15.25 -4.91
N ARG A 39 0.51 14.38 -5.32
CA ARG A 39 -0.06 13.33 -4.46
C ARG A 39 0.99 12.30 -4.04
N LEU A 40 1.93 11.95 -4.92
CA LEU A 40 3.05 11.05 -4.61
C LEU A 40 4.08 11.75 -3.69
N ALA A 41 4.35 13.03 -3.92
CA ALA A 41 5.30 13.83 -3.13
C ALA A 41 4.81 14.12 -1.71
N LYS A 42 3.50 14.32 -1.52
CA LYS A 42 2.89 14.57 -0.19
C LYS A 42 2.81 13.32 0.70
N GLY A 43 3.14 12.14 0.16
CA GLY A 43 3.04 10.88 0.87
C GLY A 43 1.59 10.40 1.06
N PRO A 44 1.39 9.19 1.63
CA PRO A 44 0.08 8.60 1.81
C PRO A 44 -0.75 9.43 2.79
N ALA A 45 -1.91 9.89 2.33
CA ALA A 45 -2.81 10.75 3.11
C ALA A 45 -3.51 10.02 4.26
N THR A 46 -3.52 8.68 4.24
CA THR A 46 -4.22 7.85 5.22
C THR A 46 -3.40 6.61 5.58
N TRP A 47 -3.59 6.11 6.79
CA TRP A 47 -2.89 4.91 7.27
C TRP A 47 -3.14 3.67 6.40
N ARG A 48 -4.33 3.56 5.79
CA ARG A 48 -4.69 2.47 4.86
C ARG A 48 -3.86 2.45 3.58
N GLN A 49 -3.22 3.57 3.24
CA GLN A 49 -2.34 3.69 2.07
C GLN A 49 -0.87 3.43 2.43
N LEU A 50 -0.52 3.40 3.71
CA LEU A 50 0.81 3.00 4.17
C LEU A 50 1.01 1.50 3.94
N LYS A 51 2.22 1.13 3.55
CA LYS A 51 2.65 -0.27 3.43
C LYS A 51 4.08 -0.40 3.93
N GLY A 52 4.49 -1.62 4.29
CA GLY A 52 5.88 -1.91 4.69
C GLY A 52 6.37 -1.09 5.88
N VAL A 53 7.59 -0.55 5.79
CA VAL A 53 8.25 0.20 6.87
C VAL A 53 7.47 1.46 7.29
N PRO A 54 6.96 2.31 6.38
CA PRO A 54 6.10 3.44 6.74
C PRO A 54 4.86 3.04 7.56
N LEU A 55 4.23 1.93 7.22
CA LEU A 55 3.08 1.40 7.99
C LEU A 55 3.53 0.97 9.38
N MET A 56 4.62 0.21 9.49
CA MET A 56 5.15 -0.23 10.78
C MET A 56 5.47 0.94 11.72
N ILE A 57 6.07 2.02 11.21
CA ILE A 57 6.35 3.23 11.99
C ILE A 57 5.05 3.89 12.49
N HIS A 58 4.01 3.92 11.65
CA HIS A 58 2.71 4.41 12.03
C HIS A 58 2.08 3.55 13.14
N GLU A 59 2.12 2.22 12.99
CA GLU A 59 1.55 1.27 13.96
C GLU A 59 2.26 1.29 15.32
N ILE A 60 3.58 1.55 15.37
CA ILE A 60 4.33 1.69 16.63
C ILE A 60 3.77 2.84 17.50
N LYS A 61 3.26 3.90 16.85
CA LYS A 61 2.69 5.06 17.54
C LYS A 61 1.21 4.87 17.89
N HIS A 62 0.55 3.82 17.37
CA HIS A 62 -0.85 3.55 17.63
C HIS A 62 -1.04 2.87 18.98
N VAL A 63 -1.80 3.47 19.90
CA VAL A 63 -1.92 3.01 21.31
C VAL A 63 -2.35 1.55 21.42
N GLY A 64 -3.30 1.12 20.59
CA GLY A 64 -3.79 -0.27 20.60
C GLY A 64 -2.83 -1.30 19.98
N ASN A 65 -1.94 -0.88 19.08
CA ASN A 65 -1.06 -1.79 18.35
C ASN A 65 0.39 -1.76 18.86
N LYS A 66 0.72 -0.76 19.69
CA LYS A 66 2.04 -0.56 20.27
C LYS A 66 2.58 -1.82 20.99
N PRO A 67 1.85 -2.52 21.87
CA PRO A 67 2.38 -3.72 22.52
C PRO A 67 2.74 -4.84 21.54
N PHE A 68 1.90 -5.05 20.52
CA PHE A 68 2.17 -6.01 19.44
C PHE A 68 3.44 -5.63 18.67
N MET A 69 3.59 -4.36 18.30
CA MET A 69 4.78 -3.89 17.56
C MET A 69 6.08 -4.06 18.35
N TRP A 70 6.05 -3.85 19.68
CA TRP A 70 7.19 -4.13 20.54
C TRP A 70 7.52 -5.62 20.59
N GLY A 71 6.50 -6.48 20.76
CA GLY A 71 6.69 -7.94 20.73
C GLY A 71 7.26 -8.42 19.40
N PHE A 72 6.72 -7.92 18.28
CA PHE A 72 7.24 -8.20 16.95
C PHE A 72 8.72 -7.79 16.81
N ALA A 73 9.07 -6.57 17.24
CA ALA A 73 10.44 -6.08 17.18
C ALA A 73 11.40 -6.95 18.02
N THR A 74 10.99 -7.36 19.22
CA THR A 74 11.78 -8.25 20.07
C THR A 74 12.04 -9.59 19.38
N VAL A 75 10.99 -10.25 18.87
CA VAL A 75 11.13 -11.54 18.18
C VAL A 75 12.01 -11.41 16.94
N ALA A 76 11.84 -10.34 16.16
CA ALA A 76 12.64 -10.08 14.97
C ALA A 76 14.14 -9.93 15.31
N VAL A 77 14.47 -9.15 16.35
CA VAL A 77 15.86 -8.98 16.80
C VAL A 77 16.44 -10.30 17.28
N THR A 78 15.69 -11.08 18.08
CA THR A 78 16.15 -12.39 18.56
C THR A 78 16.35 -13.38 17.41
N ALA A 79 15.46 -13.37 16.41
CA ALA A 79 15.57 -14.22 15.23
C ALA A 79 16.83 -13.87 14.42
N VAL A 80 17.09 -12.58 14.18
CA VAL A 80 18.33 -12.13 13.50
C VAL A 80 19.56 -12.53 14.29
N TYR A 81 19.56 -12.31 15.61
CA TYR A 81 20.67 -12.72 16.48
C TYR A 81 20.93 -14.23 16.42
N ALA A 82 19.87 -15.05 16.46
CA ALA A 82 19.99 -16.49 16.31
C ALA A 82 20.54 -16.89 14.93
N GLN A 83 20.06 -16.24 13.86
CA GLN A 83 20.54 -16.47 12.50
C GLN A 83 22.02 -16.14 12.32
N MET A 84 22.53 -15.08 12.97
CA MET A 84 23.94 -14.70 12.94
C MET A 84 24.87 -15.75 13.58
N LYS A 85 24.35 -16.64 14.44
CA LYS A 85 25.13 -17.68 15.12
C LYS A 85 25.30 -18.94 14.29
N PHE A 86 24.54 -19.14 13.21
CA PHE A 86 24.72 -20.28 12.32
C PHE A 86 25.89 -20.02 11.37
N THR A 87 26.94 -20.83 11.51
CA THR A 87 28.08 -20.84 10.58
C THR A 87 27.67 -21.46 9.24
N ASP A 88 28.44 -21.18 8.19
CA ASP A 88 28.15 -21.71 6.85
C ASP A 88 28.23 -23.24 6.80
N GLU A 89 29.10 -23.86 7.60
CA GLU A 89 29.13 -25.32 7.79
C GLU A 89 27.86 -25.86 8.45
N MET A 90 27.30 -25.17 9.45
CA MET A 90 26.06 -25.59 10.10
C MET A 90 24.85 -25.46 9.18
N LYS A 91 24.85 -24.44 8.31
CA LYS A 91 23.82 -24.28 7.28
C LYS A 91 23.97 -25.33 6.17
N ALA A 92 25.19 -25.56 5.72
CA ALA A 92 25.51 -26.57 4.70
C ALA A 92 25.21 -28.00 5.17
N ASN A 93 25.21 -28.27 6.47
CA ASN A 93 24.88 -29.59 7.04
C ASN A 93 23.44 -29.70 7.56
N SER A 94 22.66 -28.61 7.53
CA SER A 94 21.26 -28.62 7.97
C SER A 94 20.33 -29.04 6.84
N ASP A 95 19.54 -30.10 7.06
CA ASP A 95 18.53 -30.57 6.11
C ASP A 95 17.46 -29.51 5.82
N TYR A 96 17.12 -28.68 6.81
CA TYR A 96 16.23 -27.53 6.64
C TYR A 96 16.82 -26.51 5.65
N TRP A 97 18.08 -26.09 5.84
CA TRP A 97 18.72 -25.09 4.96
C TRP A 97 18.92 -25.62 3.54
N LYS A 98 19.33 -26.89 3.37
CA LYS A 98 19.44 -27.53 2.06
C LYS A 98 18.11 -27.55 1.30
N THR A 99 17.00 -27.78 2.01
CA THR A 99 15.68 -27.95 1.39
C THR A 99 15.06 -26.62 0.96
N PHE A 100 15.24 -25.55 1.74
CA PHE A 100 14.50 -24.31 1.56
C PHE A 100 15.35 -23.10 1.13
N HIS A 101 16.68 -23.19 1.24
CA HIS A 101 17.58 -22.05 1.10
C HIS A 101 18.84 -22.34 0.28
N ALA A 102 19.10 -23.57 -0.16
CA ALA A 102 20.12 -23.83 -1.16
C ALA A 102 19.63 -23.30 -2.53
N GLU A 103 20.50 -22.58 -3.25
CA GLU A 103 20.24 -22.22 -4.64
C GLU A 103 20.12 -23.50 -5.48
N LYS A 104 19.15 -23.53 -6.39
CA LYS A 104 18.98 -24.62 -7.36
C LYS A 104 20.15 -24.69 -8.33
#